data_AF-A0A957YMY2-F1
#
_entry.id   AF-A0A957YMY2-F1
#
_cell.length_a   1.000
_cell.length_b   1.000
_cell.length_c   1.000
_cell.angle_alpha   90.00
_cell.angle_beta   90.00
_cell.angle_gamma   90.00
#
_symmetry.space_group_name_H-M   'P 1'
#
loop_
_entity.id
_entity.type
_entity.pdbx_description
1 polymer ?
#
loop_
_entity_poly.entity_id
_entity_poly.type
_entity_poly.pdbx_seq_one_letter_code
_entity_poly.pdbx_strand_id
1 'polypeptide(L)'
;GDYLGQTLKFPFDAEVVELLFERGPIRLGNRLRVFGIHMIDDSYGVLADVKRGRESYVHPLCDLETTNAKSPNHDPLQLYRFWFANR
;
A
#
# COMPACT_ATOMS: atom_id res chain seq x y z
N GLY A 1 6.02 8.35 8.90
CA GLY A 1 5.86 6.91 8.63
C GLY A 1 5.88 6.05 9.89
N ASP A 2 6.32 6.55 11.04
CA ASP A 2 6.36 5.78 12.29
C ASP A 2 5.00 5.23 12.73
N TYR A 3 3.91 5.97 12.51
CA TYR A 3 2.56 5.48 12.81
C TYR A 3 2.21 4.22 12.02
N LEU A 4 2.34 4.24 10.69
CA LEU A 4 1.97 3.10 9.84
C LEU A 4 2.86 1.88 10.07
N GLY A 5 4.15 2.08 10.34
CA GLY A 5 5.06 0.98 10.67
C GLY A 5 4.68 0.26 11.98
N GLN A 6 4.06 0.96 12.93
CA GLN A 6 3.63 0.40 14.21
C GLN A 6 2.20 -0.12 14.18
N THR A 7 1.33 0.47 13.36
CA THR A 7 -0.10 0.13 13.28
C THR A 7 -0.38 -1.02 12.32
N LEU A 8 0.25 -1.05 11.14
CA LEU A 8 0.00 -2.08 10.14
C LEU A 8 0.56 -3.44 10.57
N LYS A 9 -0.23 -4.49 10.36
CA LYS A 9 0.14 -5.89 10.60
C LYS A 9 0.60 -6.53 9.30
N PHE A 10 1.90 -6.77 9.18
CA PHE A 10 2.49 -7.43 8.02
C PHE A 10 2.67 -8.95 8.23
N PRO A 11 2.62 -9.77 7.16
CA PRO A 11 2.18 -9.39 5.82
C PRO A 11 0.65 -9.31 5.72
N PHE A 12 0.12 -8.54 4.76
CA PHE A 12 -1.31 -8.51 4.47
C PHE A 12 -1.61 -8.42 2.97
N ASP A 13 -2.81 -8.86 2.59
CA ASP A 13 -3.25 -8.83 1.20
C ASP A 13 -4.01 -7.52 0.91
N ALA A 14 -3.65 -6.91 -0.22
CA ALA A 14 -4.18 -5.64 -0.69
C ALA A 14 -4.45 -5.69 -2.19
N GLU A 15 -5.28 -4.77 -2.67
CA GLU A 15 -5.62 -4.58 -4.06
C GLU A 15 -5.24 -3.17 -4.50
N VAL A 16 -4.73 -3.06 -5.72
CA VAL A 16 -4.42 -1.79 -6.36
C VAL A 16 -5.72 -1.14 -6.81
N VAL A 17 -6.15 -0.10 -6.11
CA VAL A 17 -7.40 0.63 -6.42
C VAL A 17 -7.15 1.95 -7.11
N GLU A 18 -5.93 2.47 -7.04
CA GLU A 18 -5.47 3.66 -7.73
C GLU A 18 -4.09 3.41 -8.36
N LEU A 19 -3.71 4.24 -9.33
CA LEU A 19 -2.37 4.25 -9.93
C LEU A 19 -1.94 5.70 -10.11
N LEU A 20 -1.65 6.39 -9.01
CA LEU A 20 -1.24 7.79 -9.07
C LEU A 20 0.07 7.98 -9.85
N PHE A 21 0.87 6.92 -9.93
CA PHE A 21 2.14 6.91 -10.64
C PHE A 21 2.25 5.65 -11.52
N GLU A 22 1.65 5.70 -12.71
CA GLU A 22 1.64 4.60 -13.68
C GLU A 22 3.06 4.23 -14.14
N ARG A 23 3.74 3.35 -13.39
CA ARG A 23 5.06 2.79 -13.73
C ARG A 23 5.11 1.30 -13.44
N GLY A 24 5.73 0.55 -14.34
CA GLY A 24 5.99 -0.88 -14.16
C GLY A 24 4.83 -1.81 -14.56
N PRO A 25 4.85 -3.09 -14.15
CA PRO A 25 3.91 -4.13 -14.60
C PRO A 25 2.66 -4.29 -13.72
N ILE A 26 2.54 -3.52 -12.63
CA ILE A 26 1.38 -3.50 -11.75
C ILE A 26 0.25 -2.72 -12.43
N ARG A 27 -0.99 -3.20 -12.28
CA ARG A 27 -2.19 -2.61 -12.88
C ARG A 27 -3.30 -2.51 -11.82
N LEU A 28 -4.29 -1.64 -12.07
CA LEU A 28 -5.52 -1.59 -11.28
C LEU A 28 -6.15 -2.98 -11.15
N GLY A 29 -6.68 -3.28 -9.97
CA GLY A 29 -7.26 -4.57 -9.60
C GLY A 29 -6.25 -5.68 -9.33
N ASN A 30 -4.93 -5.43 -9.46
CA ASN A 30 -3.94 -6.43 -9.08
C ASN A 30 -3.95 -6.64 -7.57
N ARG A 31 -3.99 -7.91 -7.17
CA ARG A 31 -3.79 -8.31 -5.77
C ARG A 31 -2.32 -8.45 -5.46
N LEU A 32 -1.91 -7.79 -4.38
CA LEU A 32 -0.54 -7.71 -3.92
C LEU A 32 -0.49 -8.14 -2.46
N ARG A 33 0.59 -8.81 -2.08
CA ARG A 33 0.89 -9.06 -0.66
C ARG A 33 1.92 -8.05 -0.19
N VAL A 34 1.57 -7.26 0.81
CA VAL A 34 2.42 -6.22 1.41
C VAL A 34 3.22 -6.83 2.55
N PHE A 35 4.54 -6.64 2.55
CA PHE A 35 5.47 -7.23 3.52
C PHE A 35 6.05 -6.24 4.52
N GLY A 36 6.08 -4.95 4.18
CA GLY A 36 6.65 -3.92 5.04
C GLY A 36 6.69 -2.56 4.37
N ILE A 37 7.15 -1.57 5.12
CA ILE A 37 7.47 -0.24 4.59
C ILE A 37 8.89 -0.28 4.05
N HIS A 38 9.04 0.05 2.78
CA HIS A 38 10.33 0.15 2.11
C HIS A 38 11.02 1.48 2.45
N MET A 39 10.32 2.58 2.22
CA MET A 39 10.80 3.94 2.51
C MET A 39 9.63 4.94 2.53
N ILE A 40 9.95 6.18 2.92
CA ILE A 40 9.04 7.32 2.81
C ILE A 40 9.68 8.30 1.85
N ASP A 41 8.91 8.73 0.86
CA ASP A 41 9.32 9.67 -0.16
C ASP A 41 8.38 10.89 -0.17
N ASP A 42 8.94 12.08 -0.36
CA ASP A 42 8.16 13.31 -0.32
C ASP A 42 7.16 13.40 -1.48
N SER A 43 7.45 12.84 -2.64
CA SER A 43 6.56 12.86 -3.81
C SER A 43 5.58 11.69 -3.83
N TYR A 44 6.04 10.49 -3.47
CA TYR A 44 5.26 9.25 -3.57
C TYR A 44 4.62 8.80 -2.25
N GLY A 45 4.93 9.46 -1.13
CA GLY A 45 4.45 9.06 0.18
C GLY A 45 5.15 7.80 0.71
N VAL A 46 4.39 6.93 1.36
CA VAL A 46 4.92 5.67 1.91
C VAL A 46 4.99 4.64 0.82
N LEU A 47 6.21 4.17 0.53
CA LEU A 47 6.47 3.08 -0.40
C LEU A 47 6.57 1.76 0.38
N ALA A 48 5.92 0.72 -0.11
CA ALA A 48 5.86 -0.58 0.54
C ALA A 48 6.51 -1.68 -0.31
N ASP A 49 7.15 -2.64 0.35
CA ASP A 49 7.62 -3.87 -0.28
C ASP A 49 6.42 -4.78 -0.52
N VAL A 50 6.15 -5.11 -1.78
CA VAL A 50 5.00 -5.93 -2.18
C VAL A 50 5.42 -7.11 -3.05
N LYS A 51 4.62 -8.16 -3.07
CA LYS A 51 4.75 -9.25 -4.05
C LYS A 51 3.49 -9.46 -4.85
N ARG A 52 3.69 -9.77 -6.14
CA ARG A 52 2.67 -10.31 -7.04
C ARG A 52 3.13 -11.71 -7.47
N GLY A 53 2.56 -12.74 -6.87
CA GLY A 53 3.06 -14.11 -7.07
C GLY A 53 4.49 -14.27 -6.53
N ARG A 54 5.46 -14.55 -7.43
CA ARG A 54 6.88 -14.74 -7.08
C ARG A 54 7.73 -13.47 -7.26
N GLU A 55 7.18 -12.44 -7.89
CA GLU A 55 7.87 -11.20 -8.21
C GLU A 55 7.73 -10.20 -7.06
N SER A 56 8.84 -9.53 -6.72
CA SER A 56 8.88 -8.48 -5.70
C SER A 56 8.90 -7.11 -6.37
N TYR A 57 8.18 -6.16 -5.80
CA TYR A 57 8.09 -4.77 -6.26
C TYR A 57 8.10 -3.82 -5.06
N VAL A 58 8.37 -2.55 -5.34
CA VAL A 58 8.08 -1.44 -4.43
C VAL A 58 6.89 -0.69 -5.01
N HIS A 59 5.87 -0.43 -4.20
CA HIS A 59 4.65 0.21 -4.65
C HIS A 59 4.12 1.24 -3.63
N PRO A 60 3.55 2.37 -4.07
CA PRO A 60 2.94 3.33 -3.16
C PRO A 60 1.82 2.70 -2.34
N LEU A 61 1.84 2.92 -1.04
CA LEU A 61 0.83 2.39 -0.13
C LEU A 61 -0.51 3.13 -0.30
N CYS A 62 -0.48 4.37 -0.80
CA CYS A 62 -1.69 5.16 -1.05
C CYS A 62 -2.54 4.61 -2.22
N ASP A 63 -1.94 3.83 -3.11
CA ASP A 63 -2.60 3.18 -4.24
C ASP A 63 -3.36 1.89 -3.83
N LEU A 64 -3.22 1.47 -2.56
CA LEU A 64 -3.66 0.14 -2.08
C LEU A 64 -4.82 0.18 -1.09
N GLU A 65 -5.79 -0.72 -1.26
CA GLU A 65 -6.80 -1.04 -0.25
C GLU A 65 -6.65 -2.48 0.25
N THR A 66 -7.04 -2.76 1.49
CA THR A 66 -7.09 -4.15 1.96
C THR A 66 -8.15 -4.93 1.20
N THR A 67 -7.86 -6.17 0.80
CA THR A 67 -8.85 -7.01 0.10
C THR A 67 -10.02 -7.44 0.99
N ASN A 68 -9.91 -7.21 2.30
CA ASN A 68 -10.92 -7.53 3.30
C ASN A 68 -11.14 -6.31 4.21
N ALA A 69 -12.37 -5.80 4.26
CA ALA A 69 -12.76 -4.69 5.11
C ALA A 69 -12.70 -5.02 6.62
N LYS A 70 -12.72 -6.31 6.98
CA LYS A 70 -12.53 -6.77 8.37
C LYS A 70 -11.06 -6.90 8.77
N SER A 71 -10.13 -6.57 7.87
CA SER A 71 -8.70 -6.59 8.19
C SER A 71 -8.39 -5.55 9.26
N PRO A 72 -7.54 -5.85 10.25
CA PRO A 72 -7.06 -4.84 11.19
C PRO A 72 -6.30 -3.70 10.51
N ASN A 73 -5.88 -3.90 9.25
CA ASN A 73 -5.20 -2.89 8.45
C ASN A 73 -6.15 -2.05 7.60
N HIS A 74 -7.46 -2.34 7.58
CA HIS A 74 -8.41 -1.63 6.74
C HIS A 74 -8.48 -0.14 7.12
N ASP A 75 -8.87 0.15 8.36
CA ASP A 75 -9.04 1.53 8.82
C ASP A 75 -7.72 2.33 8.81
N PRO A 76 -6.56 1.79 9.29
CA PRO A 76 -5.30 2.53 9.25
C PRO A 76 -4.83 2.85 7.82
N LEU A 77 -5.02 1.92 6.88
CA LEU A 77 -4.65 2.12 5.49
C LEU A 77 -5.58 3.14 4.81
N GLN A 78 -6.88 3.05 5.06
CA GLN A 78 -7.86 3.97 4.52
C GLN A 78 -7.66 5.40 5.06
N LEU A 79 -7.38 5.55 6.35
CA LEU A 79 -7.06 6.85 6.96
C LEU A 79 -5.83 7.48 6.30
N TYR A 80 -4.78 6.68 6.07
CA TYR A 80 -3.59 7.16 5.37
C TYR A 80 -3.91 7.59 3.93
N ARG A 81 -4.70 6.81 3.19
CA ARG A 81 -5.13 7.17 1.83
C ARG A 81 -5.85 8.51 1.78
N PHE A 82 -6.82 8.71 2.68
CA PHE A 82 -7.52 9.99 2.77
C PHE A 82 -6.60 11.15 3.15
N TRP A 83 -5.68 10.95 4.09
CA TRP A 83 -4.70 11.97 4.45
C TRP A 83 -3.80 12.34 3.26
N PHE A 84 -3.33 11.34 2.49
CA PHE A 84 -2.48 11.56 1.33
C PHE A 84 -3.20 12.30 0.20
N ALA A 85 -4.48 11.99 -0.04
CA ALA A 85 -5.28 12.65 -1.07
C ALA A 85 -5.64 14.11 -0.74
N ASN A 86 -5.66 14.49 0.55
CA ASN A 86 -5.98 15.84 1.02
C ASN A 86 -4.75 16.68 1.39
N ARG A 87 -3.55 16.17 1.08
CA ARG A 87 -2.29 16.86 1.36
C ARG A 87 -2.01 17.97 0.34
#